data_AF-A0AAD6IB69-F1
#
_entry.id   AF-A0AAD6IB69-F1
#
_cell.length_a   1.000
_cell.length_b   1.000
_cell.length_c   1.000
_cell.angle_alpha   90.00
_cell.angle_beta   90.00
_cell.angle_gamma   90.00
#
_symmetry.space_group_name_H-M   'P 1'
#
loop_
_entity.id
_entity.type
_entity.pdbx_description
1 polymer ?
#
loop_
_entity_poly.entity_id
_entity_poly.type
_entity_poly.pdbx_seq_one_letter_code
_entity_poly.pdbx_strand_id
1 'polypeptide(L)'
;MLFRDAETLREILLFIWKRLHSERTAGISTQPSPLELHDISKDATPDLANSLFARGINIGDAAGPRGESAWHTAVEHQQNPDIMFTWLLKHSGVPSFDSAQFGCTPLMHAVNLDRIDAVLWLAQHSPLETQFSAAECAAKRHTKQSVAILEIIMANLPPFQKSVDSSTKRLIHAVKDGLFAEKRRLDIKKLRHAKVKLSNALEHEKNVRDAEHNAFTKMRFVASYMGIWIPLGNEHLRPAS
;
A
#
# COMPACT_ATOMS: atom_id res chain seq x y z
N MET A 1 12.32 -2.48 7.28
CA MET A 1 13.46 -1.60 7.67
C MET A 1 12.91 -0.66 8.73
N LEU A 2 13.68 -0.42 9.81
CA LEU A 2 13.31 0.22 11.09
C LEU A 2 12.95 -0.74 12.25
N PHE A 3 13.90 -1.59 12.64
CA PHE A 3 14.16 -1.68 14.07
C PHE A 3 14.99 -0.42 14.38
N ARG A 4 14.39 0.60 15.02
CA ARG A 4 15.22 1.53 15.80
C ARG A 4 15.84 0.68 16.91
N ASP A 5 17.16 0.76 17.06
CA ASP A 5 17.88 -0.05 18.03
C ASP A 5 17.21 0.04 19.40
N ALA A 6 17.11 -1.09 20.11
CA ALA A 6 16.63 -1.13 21.48
C ALA A 6 17.39 -0.14 22.38
N GLU A 7 18.63 0.21 21.99
CA GLU A 7 19.46 1.26 22.59
C GLU A 7 18.81 2.65 22.47
N THR A 8 18.26 3.03 21.32
CA THR A 8 17.63 4.35 21.11
C THR A 8 16.38 4.50 21.97
N LEU A 9 15.57 3.44 22.09
CA LEU A 9 14.41 3.41 22.96
C LEU A 9 14.79 3.52 24.43
N ARG A 10 15.82 2.77 24.84
CA ARG A 10 16.35 2.82 26.19
C ARG A 10 16.90 4.21 26.52
N GLU A 11 17.57 4.87 25.59
CA GLU A 11 18.08 6.22 25.78
C GLU A 11 16.96 7.26 25.90
N ILE A 12 15.93 7.18 25.04
CA ILE A 12 14.75 8.07 25.13
C ILE A 12 14.01 7.85 26.46
N LEU A 13 13.77 6.59 26.84
CA LEU A 13 13.12 6.25 28.11
C LEU A 13 13.98 6.68 29.31
N LEU A 14 15.30 6.50 29.27
CA LEU A 14 16.21 6.95 30.33
C LEU A 14 16.27 8.48 30.42
N PHE A 15 16.23 9.18 29.29
CA PHE A 15 16.20 10.64 29.23
C PHE A 15 14.90 11.17 29.86
N ILE A 16 13.76 10.65 29.42
CA ILE A 16 12.45 11.01 29.98
C ILE A 16 12.38 10.65 31.47
N TRP A 17 12.86 9.47 31.84
CA TRP A 17 12.89 9.02 33.24
C TRP A 17 13.73 9.94 34.12
N LYS A 18 14.96 10.26 33.69
CA LYS A 18 15.86 11.18 34.42
C LYS A 18 15.25 12.56 34.55
N ARG A 19 14.63 13.08 33.48
CA ARG A 19 13.95 14.38 33.48
C ARG A 19 12.78 14.40 34.47
N LEU A 20 11.87 13.42 34.37
CA LEU A 20 10.71 13.28 35.28
C LEU A 20 11.12 13.10 36.75
N HIS A 21 12.25 12.44 37.03
CA HIS A 21 12.74 12.25 38.40
C HIS A 21 13.50 13.46 38.95
N SER A 22 14.25 14.18 38.10
CA SER A 22 14.93 15.43 38.45
C SER A 22 13.92 16.53 38.80
N GLU A 23 12.80 16.59 38.08
CA GLU A 23 11.75 17.61 38.27
C GLU A 23 10.94 17.42 39.57
N ARG A 24 10.88 16.19 40.11
CA ARG A 24 10.27 15.91 41.43
C ARG A 24 10.97 16.64 42.58
N THR A 25 12.23 17.04 42.38
CA THR A 25 13.02 17.81 43.36
C THR A 25 13.01 19.32 43.13
N ALA A 26 12.52 19.81 41.98
CA ALA A 26 12.67 21.22 41.58
C ALA A 26 11.34 22.00 41.41
N GLY A 27 10.17 21.37 41.51
CA GLY A 27 8.88 22.07 41.47
C GLY A 27 8.49 22.68 40.10
N ILE A 28 9.31 22.48 39.07
CA ILE A 28 9.00 22.90 37.69
C ILE A 28 8.38 21.69 36.99
N SER A 29 7.05 21.58 37.05
CA SER A 29 6.31 20.55 36.33
C SER A 29 6.22 20.94 34.85
N THR A 30 7.20 20.58 34.02
CA THR A 30 7.03 20.70 32.56
C THR A 30 6.26 19.49 32.04
N GLN A 31 4.97 19.68 31.80
CA GLN A 31 4.19 18.74 30.99
C GLN A 31 4.92 18.56 29.65
N PRO A 32 5.10 17.31 29.17
CA PRO A 32 5.74 17.07 27.89
C PRO A 32 4.95 17.78 26.79
N SER A 33 5.67 18.37 25.85
CA SER A 33 5.07 19.01 24.68
C SER A 33 4.32 17.99 23.81
N PRO A 34 3.34 18.41 23.00
CA PRO A 34 2.62 17.50 22.09
C PRO A 34 3.55 16.73 21.14
N LEU A 35 4.67 17.34 20.75
CA LEU A 35 5.68 16.71 19.90
C LEU A 35 6.48 15.65 20.66
N GLU A 36 6.87 15.91 21.91
CA GLU A 36 7.52 14.90 22.77
C GLU A 36 6.55 13.72 23.02
N LEU A 37 5.26 14.00 23.24
CA LEU A 37 4.23 12.97 23.35
C LEU A 37 4.06 12.16 22.06
N HIS A 38 4.17 12.81 20.90
CA HIS A 38 4.16 12.13 19.60
C HIS A 38 5.37 11.21 19.42
N ASP A 39 6.56 11.60 19.87
CA ASP A 39 7.71 10.72 19.82
C ASP A 39 7.59 9.54 20.80
N ILE A 40 7.03 9.78 22.00
CA ILE A 40 6.73 8.71 22.96
C ILE A 40 5.69 7.74 22.40
N SER A 41 4.69 8.23 21.67
CA SER A 41 3.57 7.40 21.20
C SER A 41 3.95 6.40 20.11
N LYS A 42 5.07 6.62 19.42
CA LYS A 42 5.63 5.70 18.41
C LYS A 42 5.86 4.31 18.98
N ASP A 43 6.34 4.26 20.21
CA ASP A 43 6.79 3.03 20.84
C ASP A 43 6.04 2.74 22.15
N ALA A 44 4.92 3.45 22.38
CA ALA A 44 4.16 3.28 23.59
C ALA A 44 3.52 1.90 23.67
N THR A 45 3.72 1.26 24.81
CA THR A 45 2.93 0.10 25.23
C THR A 45 1.77 0.56 26.12
N PRO A 46 0.71 -0.26 26.30
CA PRO A 46 -0.35 0.06 27.24
C PRO A 46 0.15 0.31 28.67
N ASP A 47 1.20 -0.41 29.10
CA ASP A 47 1.79 -0.23 30.43
C ASP A 47 2.48 1.13 30.55
N LEU A 48 3.24 1.55 29.53
CA LEU A 48 3.82 2.88 29.50
C LEU A 48 2.74 3.96 29.47
N ALA A 49 1.72 3.79 28.63
CA ALA A 49 0.59 4.69 28.53
C ALA A 49 -0.15 4.83 29.87
N ASN A 50 -0.43 3.72 30.56
CA ASN A 50 -1.02 3.73 31.91
C ASN A 50 -0.11 4.43 32.94
N SER A 51 1.19 4.19 32.87
CA SER A 51 2.17 4.82 33.77
C SER A 51 2.24 6.34 33.58
N LEU A 52 2.16 6.82 32.33
CA LEU A 52 2.11 8.24 32.01
C LEU A 52 0.76 8.85 32.43
N PHE A 53 -0.35 8.16 32.15
CA PHE A 53 -1.69 8.61 32.50
C PHE A 53 -1.88 8.74 34.02
N ALA A 54 -1.33 7.82 34.82
CA ALA A 54 -1.32 7.90 36.28
C ALA A 54 -0.54 9.13 36.81
N ARG A 55 0.33 9.73 36.00
CA ARG A 55 1.04 10.99 36.29
C ARG A 55 0.34 12.22 35.70
N GLY A 56 -0.88 12.06 35.16
CA GLY A 56 -1.63 13.13 34.51
C GLY A 56 -1.15 13.48 33.11
N ILE A 57 -0.40 12.59 32.45
CA ILE A 57 0.10 12.77 31.08
C ILE A 57 -0.70 11.86 30.15
N ASN A 58 -1.49 12.45 29.25
CA ASN A 58 -2.31 11.69 28.29
C ASN A 58 -1.61 11.60 26.93
N ILE A 59 -1.15 10.40 26.57
CA ILE A 59 -0.55 10.12 25.26
C ILE A 59 -1.53 10.38 24.10
N GLY A 60 -2.84 10.34 24.32
CA GLY A 60 -3.83 10.69 23.29
C GLY A 60 -3.72 12.12 22.77
N ASP A 61 -3.13 13.02 23.57
CA ASP A 61 -2.92 14.43 23.23
C ASP A 61 -1.65 14.63 22.38
N ALA A 62 -0.96 13.56 22.01
CA ALA A 62 0.16 13.60 21.09
C ALA A 62 -0.25 14.22 19.74
N ALA A 63 0.57 15.16 19.27
CA ALA A 63 0.40 15.81 17.98
C ALA A 63 1.73 15.87 17.24
N GLY A 64 1.79 15.19 16.10
CA GLY A 64 2.94 15.17 15.21
C GLY A 64 3.11 16.47 14.43
N PRO A 65 4.27 16.64 13.75
CA PRO A 65 4.59 17.86 13.00
C PRO A 65 3.63 18.11 11.83
N ARG A 66 2.91 17.09 11.35
CA ARG A 66 1.88 17.21 10.30
C ARG A 66 0.46 17.08 10.87
N GLY A 67 0.28 17.32 12.17
CA GLY A 67 -1.00 17.09 12.85
C GLY A 67 -1.31 15.62 13.10
N GLU A 68 -0.36 14.70 12.94
CA GLU A 68 -0.60 13.28 13.22
C GLU A 68 -0.96 13.09 14.70
N SER A 69 -2.22 12.75 14.98
CA SER A 69 -2.65 12.37 16.32
C SER A 69 -2.03 11.04 16.77
N ALA A 70 -2.12 10.71 18.07
CA ALA A 70 -1.69 9.42 18.62
C ALA A 70 -2.25 8.20 17.84
N TRP A 71 -3.44 8.34 17.27
CA TRP A 71 -4.08 7.33 16.43
C TRP A 71 -3.31 7.07 15.12
N HIS A 72 -2.82 8.12 14.46
CA HIS A 72 -1.98 7.99 13.27
C HIS A 72 -0.67 7.30 13.62
N THR A 73 -0.05 7.70 14.72
CA THR A 73 1.19 7.10 15.19
C THR A 73 1.01 5.61 15.49
N ALA A 74 -0.11 5.24 16.13
CA ALA A 74 -0.43 3.84 16.40
C ALA A 74 -0.59 3.01 15.10
N VAL A 75 -1.25 3.55 14.08
CA VAL A 75 -1.36 2.91 12.75
C VAL A 75 0.03 2.67 12.13
N GLU A 76 0.90 3.68 12.19
CA GLU A 76 2.20 3.65 11.50
C GLU A 76 3.22 2.75 12.20
N HIS A 77 3.29 2.82 13.53
CA HIS A 77 4.42 2.25 14.28
C HIS A 77 4.08 0.99 15.08
N GLN A 78 2.84 0.77 15.48
CA GLN A 78 2.49 -0.39 16.31
C GLN A 78 2.30 -1.62 15.42
N GLN A 79 2.89 -2.76 15.80
CA GLN A 79 2.70 -4.02 15.06
C GLN A 79 1.29 -4.60 15.27
N ASN A 80 0.72 -4.39 16.46
CA ASN A 80 -0.65 -4.77 16.79
C ASN A 80 -1.37 -3.53 17.36
N PRO A 81 -1.97 -2.71 16.51
CA PRO A 81 -2.51 -1.42 16.92
C PRO A 81 -3.79 -1.56 17.76
N ASP A 82 -4.49 -2.70 17.72
CA ASP A 82 -5.77 -2.92 18.42
C ASP A 82 -5.69 -2.64 19.93
N ILE A 83 -4.59 -3.05 20.57
CA ILE A 83 -4.41 -2.88 22.01
C ILE A 83 -4.26 -1.39 22.34
N MET A 84 -3.46 -0.67 21.54
CA MET A 84 -3.28 0.77 21.72
C MET A 84 -4.54 1.55 21.34
N PHE A 85 -5.26 1.17 20.28
CA PHE A 85 -6.54 1.75 19.93
C PHE A 85 -7.59 1.60 21.02
N THR A 86 -7.65 0.42 21.64
CA THR A 86 -8.55 0.18 22.78
C THR A 86 -8.19 1.08 23.96
N TRP A 87 -6.89 1.26 24.22
CA TRP A 87 -6.42 2.18 25.24
C TRP A 87 -6.80 3.64 24.91
N LEU A 88 -6.51 4.10 23.69
CA LEU A 88 -6.82 5.46 23.22
C LEU A 88 -8.33 5.73 23.25
N LEU A 89 -9.16 4.77 22.82
CA LEU A 89 -10.61 4.90 22.87
C LEU A 89 -11.11 5.12 24.31
N LYS A 90 -10.55 4.37 25.26
CA LYS A 90 -10.93 4.43 26.68
C LYS A 90 -10.49 5.73 27.35
N HIS A 91 -9.31 6.25 27.01
CA HIS A 91 -8.67 7.36 27.74
C HIS A 91 -8.69 8.71 27.01
N SER A 92 -8.96 8.70 25.70
CA SER A 92 -8.90 9.88 24.83
C SER A 92 -10.15 10.02 23.94
N GLY A 93 -11.04 9.01 23.94
CA GLY A 93 -12.25 9.00 23.13
C GLY A 93 -11.98 8.60 21.67
N VAL A 94 -12.99 8.82 20.82
CA VAL A 94 -12.93 8.49 19.38
C VAL A 94 -11.90 9.40 18.69
N PRO A 95 -11.12 8.91 17.71
CA PRO A 95 -10.16 9.74 16.98
C PRO A 95 -10.81 11.01 16.44
N SER A 96 -10.17 12.17 16.68
CA SER A 96 -10.61 13.42 16.05
C SER A 96 -10.33 13.37 14.54
N PHE A 97 -11.37 13.61 13.75
CA PHE A 97 -11.35 13.56 12.29
C PHE A 97 -10.76 14.82 11.64
N ASP A 98 -10.55 15.88 12.43
CA ASP A 98 -9.99 17.15 11.97
C ASP A 98 -8.45 17.15 11.93
N SER A 99 -7.81 16.08 12.40
CA SER A 99 -6.51 16.26 13.05
C SER A 99 -5.26 16.24 12.16
N ALA A 100 -5.21 15.64 10.97
CA ALA A 100 -3.97 15.65 10.17
C ALA A 100 -3.96 16.66 9.01
N GLN A 101 -2.76 17.00 8.53
CA GLN A 101 -2.55 17.78 7.32
C GLN A 101 -3.38 17.18 6.18
N PHE A 102 -4.18 18.03 5.51
CA PHE A 102 -5.11 17.65 4.43
C PHE A 102 -6.35 16.84 4.84
N GLY A 103 -6.71 16.80 6.13
CA GLY A 103 -7.90 16.07 6.59
C GLY A 103 -7.77 14.55 6.45
N CYS A 104 -6.54 14.04 6.46
CA CYS A 104 -6.30 12.61 6.48
C CYS A 104 -6.71 12.06 7.85
N THR A 105 -7.65 11.13 7.88
CA THR A 105 -8.08 10.48 9.13
C THR A 105 -7.21 9.26 9.42
N PRO A 106 -7.16 8.75 10.67
CA PRO A 106 -6.41 7.53 10.97
C PRO A 106 -6.83 6.33 10.11
N LEU A 107 -8.13 6.20 9.79
CA LEU A 107 -8.62 5.14 8.91
C LEU A 107 -8.10 5.31 7.47
N MET A 108 -8.14 6.53 6.92
CA MET A 108 -7.55 6.81 5.59
C MET A 108 -6.04 6.56 5.58
N HIS A 109 -5.36 6.89 6.67
CA HIS A 109 -3.93 6.62 6.83
C HIS A 109 -3.63 5.11 6.84
N ALA A 110 -4.41 4.33 7.57
CA ALA A 110 -4.31 2.86 7.57
C ALA A 110 -4.55 2.26 6.17
N VAL A 111 -5.53 2.80 5.43
CA VAL A 111 -5.77 2.44 4.03
C VAL A 111 -4.55 2.74 3.16
N ASN A 112 -3.91 3.90 3.31
CA ASN A 112 -2.75 4.27 2.51
C ASN A 112 -1.51 3.40 2.78
N LEU A 113 -1.37 2.91 4.01
CA LEU A 113 -0.28 2.03 4.44
C LEU A 113 -0.58 0.53 4.26
N ASP A 114 -1.74 0.16 3.71
CA ASP A 114 -2.18 -1.24 3.56
C ASP A 114 -2.23 -2.02 4.90
N ARG A 115 -2.50 -1.33 6.01
CA ARG A 115 -2.58 -1.91 7.36
C ARG A 115 -3.96 -2.52 7.63
N ILE A 116 -4.17 -3.75 7.16
CA ILE A 116 -5.47 -4.46 7.24
C ILE A 116 -5.96 -4.60 8.69
N ASP A 117 -5.05 -4.92 9.61
CA ASP A 117 -5.28 -4.98 11.06
C ASP A 117 -5.88 -3.67 11.57
N ALA A 118 -5.22 -2.54 11.28
CA ALA A 118 -5.70 -1.23 11.68
C ALA A 118 -7.04 -0.86 11.01
N VAL A 119 -7.21 -1.18 9.73
CA VAL A 119 -8.45 -0.93 8.98
C VAL A 119 -9.62 -1.68 9.61
N LEU A 120 -9.45 -2.96 9.96
CA LEU A 120 -10.50 -3.77 10.58
C LEU A 120 -11.01 -3.12 11.85
N TRP A 121 -10.11 -2.76 12.75
CA TRP A 121 -10.48 -2.14 14.02
C TRP A 121 -11.09 -0.75 13.81
N LEU A 122 -10.44 0.10 13.02
CA LEU A 122 -10.89 1.48 12.81
C LEU A 122 -12.22 1.55 12.05
N ALA A 123 -12.49 0.67 11.08
CA ALA A 123 -13.76 0.67 10.35
C ALA A 123 -14.97 0.41 11.28
N GLN A 124 -14.79 -0.39 12.33
CA GLN A 124 -15.84 -0.68 13.31
C GLN A 124 -16.12 0.48 14.27
N HIS A 125 -15.14 1.36 14.47
CA HIS A 125 -15.20 2.43 15.49
C HIS A 125 -15.18 3.84 14.88
N SER A 126 -15.09 3.96 13.56
CA SER A 126 -15.11 5.24 12.85
C SER A 126 -16.53 5.63 12.45
N PRO A 127 -16.88 6.92 12.45
CA PRO A 127 -18.10 7.44 11.86
C PRO A 127 -18.22 7.08 10.40
N LEU A 128 -19.47 7.03 9.95
CA LEU A 128 -19.85 6.65 8.61
C LEU A 128 -19.16 7.51 7.52
N GLU A 129 -19.09 8.82 7.72
CA GLU A 129 -18.43 9.74 6.78
C GLU A 129 -16.96 9.39 6.56
N THR A 130 -16.23 9.09 7.64
CA THR A 130 -14.83 8.67 7.59
C THR A 130 -14.66 7.34 6.86
N GLN A 131 -15.58 6.39 7.07
CA GLN A 131 -15.58 5.13 6.34
C GLN A 131 -15.77 5.35 4.84
N PHE A 132 -16.65 6.27 4.43
CA PHE A 132 -16.81 6.62 3.01
C PHE A 132 -15.54 7.24 2.40
N SER A 133 -14.91 8.20 3.09
CA SER A 133 -13.65 8.79 2.62
C SER A 133 -12.53 7.75 2.51
N ALA A 134 -12.44 6.83 3.48
CA ALA A 134 -11.48 5.74 3.45
C ALA A 134 -11.75 4.73 2.32
N ALA A 135 -13.02 4.40 2.07
CA ALA A 135 -13.41 3.55 0.95
C ALA A 135 -13.04 4.20 -0.39
N GLU A 136 -13.25 5.52 -0.54
CA GLU A 136 -12.82 6.26 -1.72
C GLU A 136 -11.29 6.22 -1.91
N CYS A 137 -10.51 6.40 -0.83
CA CYS A 137 -9.06 6.23 -0.85
C CYS A 137 -8.64 4.83 -1.30
N ALA A 138 -9.28 3.78 -0.77
CA ALA A 138 -8.97 2.39 -1.12
C ALA A 138 -9.30 2.09 -2.60
N ALA A 139 -10.44 2.60 -3.08
CA ALA A 139 -10.89 2.42 -4.45
C ALA A 139 -9.90 3.04 -5.47
N LYS A 140 -9.32 4.21 -5.16
CA LYS A 140 -8.37 4.93 -6.04
C LYS A 140 -6.99 4.27 -6.16
N ARG A 141 -6.59 3.41 -5.22
CA ARG A 141 -5.22 2.83 -5.20
C ARG A 141 -5.04 1.66 -6.18
N HIS A 142 -6.12 0.97 -6.53
CA HIS A 142 -6.13 -0.13 -7.51
C HIS A 142 -5.05 -1.21 -7.24
N THR A 143 -4.86 -1.60 -5.98
CA THR A 143 -3.98 -2.71 -5.60
C THR A 143 -4.81 -3.90 -5.11
N LYS A 144 -4.24 -5.10 -5.08
CA LYS A 144 -4.95 -6.28 -4.53
C LYS A 144 -5.32 -6.06 -3.05
N GLN A 145 -4.41 -5.46 -2.29
CA GLN A 145 -4.62 -5.09 -0.90
C GLN A 145 -5.71 -4.04 -0.75
N SER A 146 -5.73 -3.02 -1.61
CA SER A 146 -6.74 -1.96 -1.55
C SER A 146 -8.15 -2.48 -1.87
N VAL A 147 -8.28 -3.53 -2.68
CA VAL A 147 -9.56 -4.23 -2.90
C VAL A 147 -10.03 -4.94 -1.63
N ALA A 148 -9.16 -5.71 -0.96
CA ALA A 148 -9.51 -6.38 0.29
C ALA A 148 -9.87 -5.37 1.41
N ILE A 149 -9.12 -4.27 1.49
CA ILE A 149 -9.42 -3.15 2.41
C ILE A 149 -10.76 -2.51 2.07
N LEU A 150 -11.06 -2.28 0.79
CA LEU A 150 -12.35 -1.74 0.36
C LEU A 150 -13.48 -2.69 0.75
N GLU A 151 -13.34 -4.00 0.55
CA GLU A 151 -14.33 -4.99 0.98
C GLU A 151 -14.60 -4.96 2.49
N ILE A 152 -13.53 -4.86 3.29
CA ILE A 152 -13.64 -4.71 4.75
C ILE A 152 -14.43 -3.45 5.12
N ILE A 153 -14.10 -2.31 4.54
CA ILE A 153 -14.79 -1.06 4.84
C ILE A 153 -16.26 -1.17 4.41
N MET A 154 -16.54 -1.67 3.20
CA MET A 154 -17.89 -1.85 2.68
C MET A 154 -18.75 -2.79 3.52
N ALA A 155 -18.14 -3.81 4.14
CA ALA A 155 -18.84 -4.72 5.04
C ALA A 155 -19.24 -4.07 6.38
N ASN A 156 -18.57 -2.98 6.78
CA ASN A 156 -18.90 -2.21 7.99
C ASN A 156 -19.88 -1.06 7.72
N LEU A 157 -20.12 -0.70 6.45
CA LEU A 157 -21.11 0.31 6.10
C LEU A 157 -22.54 -0.24 6.33
N PRO A 158 -23.47 0.59 6.82
CA PRO A 158 -24.88 0.22 6.91
C PRO A 158 -25.42 -0.08 5.50
N PRO A 159 -26.41 -0.98 5.39
CA PRO A 159 -27.04 -1.29 4.11
C PRO A 159 -27.60 -0.01 3.49
N PHE A 160 -27.26 0.25 2.22
CA PHE A 160 -27.66 1.45 1.51
C PHE A 160 -29.18 1.65 1.55
N GLN A 161 -29.65 2.60 2.35
CA GLN A 161 -31.01 3.12 2.20
C GLN A 161 -31.07 3.95 0.92
N LYS A 162 -32.16 3.81 0.15
CA LYS A 162 -32.30 4.28 -1.25
C LYS A 162 -32.06 5.77 -1.51
N SER A 163 -31.82 6.60 -0.50
CA SER A 163 -31.39 7.98 -0.72
C SER A 163 -29.93 7.99 -1.17
N VAL A 164 -29.72 8.05 -2.47
CA VAL A 164 -28.38 8.14 -3.08
C VAL A 164 -27.79 9.52 -2.77
N ASP A 165 -27.12 9.64 -1.62
CA ASP A 165 -26.36 10.84 -1.27
C ASP A 165 -25.13 11.03 -2.18
N SER A 166 -24.54 12.22 -2.12
CA SER A 166 -23.39 12.59 -2.95
C SER A 166 -22.15 11.73 -2.66
N SER A 167 -22.01 11.22 -1.44
CA SER A 167 -20.90 10.34 -1.01
C SER A 167 -21.01 8.96 -1.65
N THR A 168 -22.21 8.39 -1.68
CA THR A 168 -22.50 7.11 -2.35
C THR A 168 -22.22 7.21 -3.85
N LYS A 169 -22.61 8.30 -4.52
CA LYS A 169 -22.30 8.50 -5.95
C LYS A 169 -20.79 8.56 -6.20
N ARG A 170 -20.05 9.31 -5.37
CA ARG A 170 -18.58 9.42 -5.46
C ARG A 170 -17.92 8.06 -5.30
N LEU A 171 -18.35 7.27 -4.31
CA LEU A 171 -17.82 5.93 -4.10
C LEU A 171 -18.11 5.00 -5.28
N ILE A 172 -19.35 4.97 -5.79
CA ILE A 172 -19.71 4.18 -6.98
C ILE A 172 -18.84 4.56 -8.18
N HIS A 173 -18.58 5.87 -8.38
CA HIS A 173 -17.73 6.34 -9.46
C HIS A 173 -16.27 5.88 -9.27
N ALA A 174 -15.72 6.05 -8.08
CA ALA A 174 -14.35 5.63 -7.76
C ALA A 174 -14.14 4.11 -7.94
N VAL A 175 -15.13 3.31 -7.51
CA VAL A 175 -15.11 1.85 -7.69
C VAL A 175 -15.19 1.47 -9.17
N LYS A 176 -16.07 2.11 -9.95
CA LYS A 176 -16.17 1.89 -11.40
C LYS A 176 -14.85 2.22 -12.09
N ASP A 177 -14.28 3.39 -11.82
CA ASP A 177 -13.01 3.82 -12.40
C ASP A 177 -11.89 2.83 -12.07
N GLY A 178 -11.86 2.33 -10.83
CA GLY A 178 -10.86 1.34 -10.44
C GLY A 178 -11.03 -0.02 -11.09
N LEU A 179 -12.25 -0.51 -11.22
CA LEU A 179 -12.56 -1.73 -11.98
C LEU A 179 -12.12 -1.58 -13.45
N PHE A 180 -12.37 -0.43 -14.08
CA PHE A 180 -11.93 -0.17 -15.45
C PHE A 180 -10.41 -0.09 -15.57
N ALA A 181 -9.73 0.55 -14.61
CA ALA A 181 -8.27 0.66 -14.58
C ALA A 181 -7.61 -0.73 -14.47
N GLU A 182 -8.11 -1.59 -13.59
CA GLU A 182 -7.54 -2.94 -13.40
C GLU A 182 -7.81 -3.85 -14.60
N LYS A 183 -9.00 -3.78 -15.20
CA LYS A 183 -9.29 -4.48 -16.47
C LYS A 183 -8.31 -4.08 -17.57
N ARG A 184 -8.07 -2.78 -17.75
CA ARG A 184 -7.08 -2.27 -18.72
C ARG A 184 -5.67 -2.80 -18.43
N ARG A 185 -5.25 -2.86 -17.17
CA ARG A 185 -3.94 -3.45 -16.77
C ARG A 185 -3.83 -4.92 -17.15
N LEU A 186 -4.89 -5.71 -16.91
CA LEU A 186 -4.94 -7.12 -17.29
C LEU A 186 -4.86 -7.30 -18.81
N ASP A 187 -5.58 -6.49 -19.58
CA ASP A 187 -5.55 -6.54 -21.04
C ASP A 187 -4.16 -6.16 -21.60
N ILE A 188 -3.52 -5.13 -21.05
CA ILE A 188 -2.13 -4.76 -21.40
C ILE A 188 -1.17 -5.91 -21.08
N LYS A 189 -1.32 -6.60 -19.94
CA LYS A 189 -0.47 -7.74 -19.57
C LYS A 189 -0.66 -8.91 -20.54
N LYS A 190 -1.88 -9.21 -20.95
CA LYS A 190 -2.19 -10.22 -21.98
C LYS A 190 -1.55 -9.86 -23.32
N LEU A 191 -1.67 -8.59 -23.75
CA LEU A 191 -1.05 -8.10 -24.99
C LEU A 191 0.48 -8.20 -24.97
N ARG A 192 1.14 -7.86 -23.85
CA ARG A 192 2.59 -8.04 -23.70
C ARG A 192 3.01 -9.50 -23.81
N HIS A 193 2.28 -10.39 -23.15
CA HIS A 193 2.57 -11.83 -23.22
C HIS A 193 2.36 -12.39 -24.64
N ALA A 194 1.31 -11.94 -25.33
CA ALA A 194 1.07 -12.30 -26.73
C ALA A 194 2.19 -11.78 -27.65
N LYS A 195 2.67 -10.54 -27.44
CA LYS A 195 3.79 -9.97 -28.20
C LYS A 195 5.08 -10.77 -28.02
N VAL A 196 5.40 -11.21 -26.80
CA VAL A 196 6.58 -12.06 -26.54
C VAL A 196 6.45 -13.41 -27.24
N LYS A 197 5.27 -14.05 -27.17
CA LYS A 197 5.02 -15.32 -27.89
C LYS A 197 5.19 -15.16 -29.40
N LEU A 198 4.66 -14.08 -29.98
CA LEU A 198 4.79 -13.80 -31.41
C LEU A 198 6.25 -13.54 -31.81
N SER A 199 7.00 -12.79 -30.99
CA SER A 199 8.43 -12.56 -31.23
C SER A 199 9.25 -13.85 -31.20
N ASN A 200 8.97 -14.74 -30.25
CA ASN A 200 9.64 -16.03 -30.16
C ASN A 200 9.29 -16.95 -31.35
N ALA A 201 8.04 -16.92 -31.82
CA ALA A 201 7.61 -17.68 -32.99
C ALA A 201 8.29 -17.18 -34.27
N LEU A 202 8.41 -15.87 -34.44
CA LEU A 202 9.10 -15.25 -35.59
C LEU A 202 10.59 -15.60 -35.60
N GLU A 203 11.25 -15.56 -34.43
CA GLU A 203 12.66 -15.94 -34.29
C GLU A 203 12.85 -17.43 -34.60
N HIS A 204 11.93 -18.29 -34.16
CA HIS A 204 11.95 -19.72 -34.51
C HIS A 204 11.82 -19.94 -36.02
N GLU A 205 10.85 -19.28 -36.69
CA GLU A 205 10.65 -19.38 -38.14
C GLU A 205 11.87 -18.88 -38.93
N LYS A 206 12.53 -17.83 -38.46
CA LYS A 206 13.79 -17.34 -39.04
C LYS A 206 14.90 -18.40 -38.91
N ASN A 207 15.07 -18.98 -37.73
CA ASN A 207 16.06 -20.04 -37.50
C ASN A 207 15.81 -21.28 -38.36
N VAL A 208 14.54 -21.67 -38.60
CA VAL A 208 14.20 -22.77 -39.51
C VAL A 208 14.60 -22.43 -40.95
N ARG A 209 14.26 -21.23 -41.44
CA ARG A 209 14.66 -20.80 -42.78
C ARG A 209 16.17 -20.76 -42.97
N ASP A 210 16.91 -20.25 -42.00
CA ASP A 210 18.37 -20.21 -42.02
C ASP A 210 18.96 -21.63 -42.03
N ALA A 211 18.36 -22.57 -41.29
CA ALA A 211 18.75 -23.98 -41.29
C ALA A 211 18.47 -24.67 -42.63
N GLU A 212 17.31 -24.45 -43.23
CA GLU A 212 16.95 -24.96 -44.55
C GLU A 212 17.90 -24.43 -45.65
N HIS A 213 18.18 -23.12 -45.63
CA HIS A 213 19.11 -22.50 -46.57
C HIS A 213 20.52 -23.09 -46.45
N ASN A 214 20.99 -23.31 -45.22
CA ASN A 214 22.29 -23.94 -44.95
C ASN A 214 22.33 -25.41 -45.43
N ALA A 215 21.26 -26.18 -45.15
CA ALA A 215 21.14 -27.56 -45.62
C ALA A 215 21.16 -27.64 -47.16
N PHE A 216 20.41 -26.77 -47.84
CA PHE A 216 20.40 -26.68 -49.29
C PHE A 216 21.78 -26.32 -49.85
N THR A 217 22.47 -25.37 -49.22
CA THR A 217 23.84 -24.98 -49.60
C THR A 217 24.83 -26.13 -49.47
N LYS A 218 24.75 -26.91 -48.37
CA LYS A 218 25.56 -28.10 -48.17
C LYS A 218 25.28 -29.20 -49.20
N MET A 219 24.00 -29.48 -49.49
CA MET A 219 23.62 -30.47 -50.52
C MET A 219 24.17 -30.08 -51.89
N ARG A 220 24.09 -28.80 -52.25
CA ARG A 220 24.62 -28.28 -53.50
C ARG A 220 26.13 -28.46 -53.61
N PHE A 221 26.86 -28.20 -52.52
CA PHE A 221 28.31 -28.42 -52.47
C PHE A 221 28.67 -29.89 -52.70
N VAL A 222 27.96 -30.82 -52.05
CA VAL A 222 28.16 -32.26 -52.22
C VAL A 222 27.84 -32.71 -53.67
N ALA A 223 26.72 -32.26 -54.24
CA ALA A 223 26.33 -32.59 -55.60
C ALA A 223 27.36 -32.11 -56.64
N SER A 224 27.89 -30.89 -56.47
CA SER A 224 28.96 -30.35 -57.29
C SER A 224 30.23 -31.20 -57.22
N TYR A 225 30.58 -31.71 -56.03
CA TYR A 225 31.75 -32.57 -55.84
C TYR A 225 31.58 -33.93 -56.54
N MET A 226 30.34 -34.43 -56.63
CA MET A 226 30.00 -35.69 -57.31
C MET A 226 29.80 -35.53 -58.83
N GLY A 227 29.96 -34.34 -59.41
CA GLY A 227 29.69 -34.10 -60.83
C GLY A 227 28.21 -34.12 -61.20
N ILE A 228 27.30 -34.07 -60.22
CA ILE A 228 25.85 -34.03 -60.43
C ILE A 228 25.42 -32.57 -60.55
N TRP A 229 24.98 -32.18 -61.73
CA TRP A 229 24.50 -30.82 -61.98
C TRP A 229 23.05 -30.67 -61.50
N ILE A 230 22.84 -29.87 -60.45
CA ILE A 230 21.49 -29.51 -59.97
C ILE A 230 21.12 -28.18 -60.63
N PRO A 231 20.11 -28.13 -61.53
CA PRO A 231 19.64 -26.89 -62.11
C PRO A 231 19.15 -25.93 -61.03
N LEU A 232 19.56 -24.67 -61.13
CA LEU A 232 18.98 -23.58 -60.34
C LEU A 232 17.48 -23.53 -60.67
N GLY A 233 16.63 -23.82 -59.68
CA GLY A 233 15.19 -23.58 -59.82
C GLY A 233 14.97 -22.12 -60.22
N ASN A 234 14.30 -21.90 -61.34
CA ASN A 234 14.09 -20.60 -61.97
C ASN A 234 13.62 -19.53 -60.98
N GLU A 235 14.49 -18.55 -60.67
CA GLU A 235 14.17 -17.35 -59.88
C GLU A 235 13.28 -16.33 -60.64
N HIS A 236 12.70 -16.70 -61.79
CA HIS A 236 11.94 -15.79 -62.65
C HIS A 236 10.44 -15.69 -62.39
N LEU A 237 9.88 -16.36 -61.37
CA LEU A 237 8.49 -16.14 -60.99
C LEU A 237 8.38 -15.01 -59.95
N ARG A 238 8.60 -13.77 -60.38
CA ARG A 238 8.04 -12.61 -59.65
C ARG A 238 6.52 -12.60 -59.87
N PRO A 239 5.70 -12.52 -58.81
CA PRO A 239 4.28 -12.27 -59.00
C PRO A 239 4.10 -10.88 -59.62
N ALA A 240 3.35 -10.80 -60.72
CA ALA A 240 2.89 -9.54 -61.26
C ALA A 240 2.00 -8.86 -60.21
N SER A 241 2.37 -7.64 -59.86
CA SER A 241 1.64 -6.71 -58.97
C SER A 241 0.25 -6.39 -59.50
#